data_AF-A0A9P3JZ53-F1
#
_entry.id   AF-A0A9P3JZ53-F1
#
_cell.length_a   1.000
_cell.length_b   1.000
_cell.length_c   1.000
_cell.angle_alpha   90.00
_cell.angle_beta   90.00
_cell.angle_gamma   90.00
#
_symmetry.space_group_name_H-M   'P 1'
#
loop_
_entity.id
_entity.type
_entity.pdbx_description
1 polymer ?
#
loop_
_entity_poly.entity_id
_entity_poly.type
_entity_poly.pdbx_seq_one_letter_code
_entity_poly.pdbx_strand_id
1 'polypeptide(L)'
;MMLTLSATPVSSAVALCTSSLPSTPPLTARSRLLRGALRASDRLRWNRSCALHRGSATCARASAETGGDGAETASSPSQGNVTIVKDREGEPGARGAGPEAEGGEAENRRGGDERASGEASEGASEGASEGGSERERGLYTEFVEYCVEAMGQHMPLTPVPIRPDWQVLEGSDGEGGMAHCRSVAVHAPKIRLMRSADISAGRTLQVLNLIAFPRPEYDLPYFCADLVTFPRGHLIVLDLNPLHQSEEHFNKYIAPVMPIANKYIKHLPWGGEFTAESLQFFSPALIWAKLPLDADVTAHVLPAFKEYLHAWLRMVEECEPTTDPEVMAHNMESQHRYICWRSVKDPGRPLLTRLFGSEKCEEFIEGFLFAGSHELGTKAFLDYFPDYRMEDGSIAKKRSMKGKAYSSRPWDASGKLIL
;
A
#
# COMPACT_ATOMS: atom_id res chain seq x y z
N MET A 1 -1.81 48.85 52.29
CA MET A 1 -1.96 48.51 53.72
C MET A 1 -3.31 47.81 53.88
N MET A 2 -3.41 46.52 53.61
CA MET A 2 -3.17 45.38 54.53
C MET A 2 -4.03 45.44 55.80
N LEU A 3 -4.96 44.47 55.92
CA LEU A 3 -5.22 43.58 57.06
C LEU A 3 -6.69 43.09 56.98
N THR A 4 -6.92 41.94 56.34
CA THR A 4 -7.07 40.58 56.93
C THR A 4 -8.37 40.37 57.72
N LEU A 5 -9.28 39.56 57.16
CA LEU A 5 -10.27 38.80 57.92
C LEU A 5 -10.09 37.31 57.62
N SER A 6 -9.93 36.58 58.72
CA SER A 6 -9.70 35.15 58.87
C SER A 6 -10.96 34.33 58.54
N ALA A 7 -10.78 33.22 57.82
CA ALA A 7 -11.81 32.21 57.58
C ALA A 7 -11.32 30.83 58.05
N THR A 8 -12.13 30.16 58.87
CA THR A 8 -12.05 28.74 59.26
C THR A 8 -13.48 28.24 59.57
N PRO A 9 -13.78 26.92 59.56
CA PRO A 9 -14.43 26.27 58.42
C PRO A 9 -15.74 25.56 58.82
N VAL A 10 -16.52 25.13 57.83
CA VAL A 10 -17.62 24.16 58.05
C VAL A 10 -17.30 22.87 57.29
N SER A 11 -17.23 21.79 58.06
CA SER A 11 -17.05 20.41 57.64
C SER A 11 -18.41 19.75 57.37
N SER A 12 -18.50 18.89 56.36
CA SER A 12 -19.42 17.71 56.30
C SER A 12 -19.04 16.90 55.05
N ALA A 13 -18.34 15.78 55.21
CA ALA A 13 -18.89 14.44 55.48
C ALA A 13 -19.30 13.71 54.18
N VAL A 14 -18.44 12.76 53.83
CA VAL A 14 -18.54 11.79 52.75
C VAL A 14 -19.60 10.75 53.10
N ALA A 15 -20.52 10.48 52.17
CA ALA A 15 -21.38 9.30 52.20
C ALA A 15 -21.26 8.55 50.86
N LEU A 16 -20.87 7.29 50.99
CA LEU A 16 -20.78 6.27 49.95
C LEU A 16 -22.16 5.97 49.37
N CYS A 17 -22.27 5.97 48.05
CA CYS A 17 -23.36 5.30 47.34
C CYS A 17 -22.78 4.36 46.28
N THR A 18 -22.97 3.08 46.54
CA THR A 18 -22.72 1.95 45.64
C THR A 18 -23.76 1.93 44.53
N SER A 19 -23.34 1.90 43.27
CA SER A 19 -24.18 1.43 42.16
C SER A 19 -23.36 0.53 41.24
N SER A 20 -23.74 -0.73 41.24
CA SER A 20 -23.27 -1.87 40.46
C SER A 20 -23.43 -1.67 38.95
N LEU A 21 -22.38 -2.02 38.20
CA LEU A 21 -22.34 -2.13 36.74
C LEU A 21 -23.25 -3.27 36.24
N PRO A 22 -23.93 -3.14 35.09
CA PRO A 22 -24.58 -4.27 34.44
C PRO A 22 -23.55 -5.11 33.66
N SER A 23 -23.56 -6.41 33.95
CA SER A 23 -22.83 -7.47 33.26
C SER A 23 -23.31 -7.65 31.82
N THR A 24 -22.37 -7.78 30.88
CA THR A 24 -22.60 -8.19 29.49
C THR A 24 -23.11 -9.64 29.41
N PRO A 25 -24.14 -9.95 28.60
CA PRO A 25 -24.61 -11.32 28.42
C PRO A 25 -23.70 -12.11 27.46
N PRO A 26 -23.63 -13.45 27.58
CA PRO A 26 -22.73 -14.28 26.80
C PRO A 26 -23.23 -14.46 25.35
N LEU A 27 -22.28 -14.51 24.42
CA LEU A 27 -22.48 -14.82 22.99
C LEU A 27 -23.17 -16.18 22.81
N THR A 28 -24.48 -16.17 22.58
CA THR A 28 -25.26 -17.38 22.25
C THR A 28 -25.05 -17.79 20.79
N ALA A 29 -24.80 -19.09 20.58
CA ALA A 29 -25.03 -20.03 19.45
C ALA A 29 -25.17 -19.59 17.96
N ARG A 30 -25.35 -18.31 17.61
CA ARG A 30 -25.37 -17.80 16.23
C ARG A 30 -23.97 -17.68 15.59
N SER A 31 -22.90 -17.69 16.39
CA SER A 31 -21.52 -17.54 15.92
C SER A 31 -20.87 -18.80 15.35
N ARG A 32 -21.56 -19.96 15.40
CA ARG A 32 -21.09 -21.22 14.79
C ARG A 32 -21.72 -21.52 13.43
N LEU A 33 -22.93 -21.02 13.16
CA LEU A 33 -23.60 -21.20 11.86
C LEU A 33 -23.10 -20.23 10.76
N LEU A 34 -22.49 -19.10 11.14
CA LEU A 34 -21.92 -18.13 10.20
C LEU A 34 -20.51 -18.48 9.68
N ARG A 35 -19.78 -19.38 10.35
CA ARG A 35 -18.46 -19.83 9.86
C ARG A 35 -18.53 -20.78 8.66
N GLY A 36 -19.68 -21.44 8.47
CA GLY A 36 -19.91 -22.34 7.32
C GLY A 36 -20.48 -21.64 6.09
N ALA A 37 -21.26 -20.57 6.26
CA ALA A 37 -21.93 -19.89 5.15
C ALA A 37 -20.99 -19.00 4.32
N LEU A 38 -19.97 -18.38 4.93
CA LEU A 38 -19.02 -17.49 4.24
C LEU A 38 -18.04 -18.21 3.28
N ARG A 39 -17.94 -19.55 3.30
CA ARG A 39 -17.05 -20.27 2.38
C ARG A 39 -17.69 -20.62 1.03
N ALA A 40 -19.01 -20.63 0.92
CA ALA A 40 -19.71 -21.12 -0.27
C ALA A 40 -20.45 -20.05 -1.08
N SER A 41 -21.04 -19.04 -0.42
CA SER A 41 -21.88 -18.05 -1.13
C SER A 41 -21.10 -16.99 -1.92
N ASP A 42 -19.84 -16.74 -1.59
CA ASP A 42 -19.04 -15.72 -2.30
C ASP A 42 -18.36 -16.26 -3.56
N ARG A 43 -18.01 -17.55 -3.62
CA ARG A 43 -17.51 -18.17 -4.88
C ARG A 43 -18.58 -18.18 -5.99
N LEU A 44 -19.86 -18.31 -5.62
CA LEU A 44 -20.97 -18.37 -6.58
C LEU A 44 -21.45 -17.00 -7.07
N ARG A 45 -21.26 -15.92 -6.29
CA ARG A 45 -21.50 -14.54 -6.77
C ARG A 45 -20.31 -13.99 -7.58
N TRP A 46 -19.09 -14.37 -7.22
CA TRP A 46 -17.88 -13.96 -7.93
C TRP A 46 -17.86 -14.45 -9.40
N ASN A 47 -18.27 -15.70 -9.65
CA ASN A 47 -18.29 -16.26 -11.02
C ASN A 47 -19.49 -15.84 -11.90
N ARG A 48 -20.60 -15.34 -11.33
CA ARG A 48 -21.77 -14.94 -12.13
C ARG A 48 -21.65 -13.54 -12.74
N SER A 49 -20.85 -12.66 -12.15
CA SER A 49 -20.68 -11.30 -12.71
C SER A 49 -19.78 -11.26 -13.95
N CYS A 50 -18.87 -12.23 -14.12
CA CYS A 50 -18.02 -12.34 -15.32
C CYS A 50 -18.72 -13.01 -16.53
N ALA A 51 -19.87 -13.68 -16.34
CA ALA A 51 -20.55 -14.41 -17.41
C ALA A 51 -21.63 -13.59 -18.15
N LEU A 52 -21.96 -12.38 -17.70
CA LEU A 52 -23.05 -11.55 -18.25
C LEU A 52 -22.61 -10.47 -19.26
N HIS A 53 -21.36 -10.50 -19.75
CA HIS A 53 -20.87 -9.61 -20.83
C HIS A 53 -20.36 -10.39 -22.04
N ARG A 54 -21.13 -11.38 -22.50
CA ARG A 54 -21.06 -11.87 -23.88
C ARG A 54 -22.46 -11.84 -24.47
N GLY A 55 -22.80 -10.72 -25.10
CA GLY A 55 -24.07 -10.58 -25.80
C GLY A 55 -24.25 -9.21 -26.43
N SER A 56 -23.93 -9.13 -27.73
CA SER A 56 -24.55 -8.24 -28.72
C SER A 56 -24.49 -6.72 -28.50
N ALA A 57 -23.62 -6.04 -29.25
CA ALA A 57 -23.95 -4.72 -29.80
C ALA A 57 -23.34 -4.58 -31.19
N THR A 58 -24.20 -4.80 -32.18
CA THR A 58 -23.99 -4.52 -33.61
C THR A 58 -23.85 -3.03 -33.88
N CYS A 59 -22.99 -2.74 -34.84
CA CYS A 59 -22.70 -1.46 -35.47
C CYS A 59 -23.98 -0.77 -36.00
N ALA A 60 -24.16 0.53 -35.71
CA ALA A 60 -25.09 1.39 -36.43
C ALA A 60 -24.42 2.73 -36.74
N ARG A 61 -24.11 2.92 -38.02
CA ARG A 61 -23.80 4.21 -38.65
C ARG A 61 -25.04 5.08 -38.64
N ALA A 62 -24.86 6.38 -38.36
CA ALA A 62 -25.75 7.42 -38.86
C ALA A 62 -24.89 8.59 -39.34
N SER A 63 -24.92 8.80 -40.66
CA SER A 63 -24.44 9.99 -41.35
C SER A 63 -25.46 11.11 -41.23
N ALA A 64 -25.01 12.35 -41.10
CA ALA A 64 -25.71 13.52 -41.64
C ALA A 64 -24.69 14.65 -41.88
N GLU A 65 -24.63 15.05 -43.16
CA GLU A 65 -23.86 16.14 -43.77
C GLU A 65 -24.41 17.51 -43.32
N THR A 66 -23.61 18.56 -43.18
CA THR A 66 -23.34 19.64 -44.15
C THR A 66 -22.81 20.82 -43.30
N GLY A 67 -21.90 21.71 -43.67
CA GLY A 67 -21.04 21.94 -44.84
C GLY A 67 -20.20 23.20 -44.55
N GLY A 68 -19.27 23.55 -45.46
CA GLY A 68 -18.74 24.92 -45.58
C GLY A 68 -17.23 25.11 -45.36
N ASP A 69 -16.48 24.86 -46.43
CA ASP A 69 -15.33 25.60 -46.99
C ASP A 69 -14.24 26.26 -46.12
N GLY A 70 -13.00 25.95 -46.48
CA GLY A 70 -11.79 26.70 -46.14
C GLY A 70 -10.52 25.96 -46.57
N ALA A 71 -10.15 26.07 -47.85
CA ALA A 71 -8.92 25.52 -48.41
C ALA A 71 -7.67 26.32 -47.98
N GLU A 72 -6.54 25.65 -47.73
CA GLU A 72 -5.22 25.95 -48.33
C GLU A 72 -4.11 24.94 -47.94
N THR A 73 -3.65 24.21 -48.98
CA THR A 73 -2.26 23.90 -49.38
C THR A 73 -1.20 23.36 -48.38
N ALA A 74 -0.97 22.05 -48.52
CA ALA A 74 0.30 21.35 -48.82
C ALA A 74 1.65 21.87 -48.27
N SER A 75 2.36 21.01 -47.53
CA SER A 75 3.60 20.35 -48.00
C SER A 75 4.24 19.48 -46.91
N SER A 76 4.44 18.19 -47.22
CA SER A 76 5.42 17.31 -46.55
C SER A 76 6.84 17.65 -47.04
N PRO A 77 7.91 17.27 -46.30
CA PRO A 77 8.57 16.04 -46.73
C PRO A 77 9.25 15.20 -45.63
N SER A 78 9.44 13.93 -46.02
CA SER A 78 10.61 13.06 -45.82
C SER A 78 11.03 12.57 -44.44
N GLN A 79 10.98 11.23 -44.37
CA GLN A 79 11.75 10.31 -43.55
C GLN A 79 13.26 10.62 -43.51
N GLY A 80 13.86 10.48 -42.34
CA GLY A 80 15.31 10.42 -42.14
C GLY A 80 15.64 9.39 -41.07
N ASN A 81 16.22 8.26 -41.50
CA ASN A 81 16.85 7.25 -40.63
C ASN A 81 17.99 7.90 -39.83
N VAL A 82 18.03 7.66 -38.52
CA VAL A 82 19.21 7.93 -37.68
C VAL A 82 19.81 6.62 -37.20
N THR A 83 20.98 6.32 -37.72
CA THR A 83 21.87 5.23 -37.36
C THR A 83 22.52 5.53 -36.01
N ILE A 84 22.44 4.60 -35.05
CA ILE A 84 23.16 4.67 -33.77
C ILE A 84 24.63 4.36 -34.01
N VAL A 85 25.50 5.36 -33.82
CA VAL A 85 26.95 5.18 -33.72
C VAL A 85 27.28 4.71 -32.30
N LYS A 86 27.95 3.55 -32.20
CA LYS A 86 28.58 3.04 -30.98
C LYS A 86 30.00 3.57 -30.94
N ASP A 87 30.29 4.46 -29.99
CA ASP A 87 31.67 4.81 -29.66
C ASP A 87 32.21 3.82 -28.62
N ARG A 88 33.31 3.16 -29.03
CA ARG A 88 34.20 2.31 -28.24
C ARG A 88 35.59 2.92 -28.39
N GLU A 89 36.14 3.48 -27.32
CA GLU A 89 37.58 3.67 -27.06
C GLU A 89 37.72 3.81 -25.53
N GLY A 90 38.68 3.27 -24.80
CA GLY A 90 39.86 2.47 -25.07
C GLY A 90 40.63 2.37 -23.74
N GLU A 91 41.07 1.17 -23.35
CA GLU A 91 42.13 1.00 -22.34
C GLU A 91 43.50 1.37 -22.94
N PRO A 92 44.53 1.56 -22.10
CA PRO A 92 45.56 0.52 -22.09
C PRO A 92 46.21 0.23 -20.71
N GLY A 93 46.50 -1.06 -20.46
CA GLY A 93 47.90 -1.53 -20.37
C GLY A 93 48.56 -1.80 -19.00
N ALA A 94 48.38 -3.03 -18.50
CA ALA A 94 49.42 -4.04 -18.14
C ALA A 94 50.57 -3.78 -17.12
N ARG A 95 50.69 -4.68 -16.11
CA ARG A 95 51.74 -5.74 -15.94
C ARG A 95 52.06 -6.08 -14.45
N GLY A 96 52.32 -7.38 -14.19
CA GLY A 96 53.07 -7.93 -13.04
C GLY A 96 52.35 -9.08 -12.32
N ALA A 97 52.46 -10.34 -12.77
CA ALA A 97 53.44 -11.37 -12.38
C ALA A 97 53.12 -12.11 -11.05
N GLY A 98 52.99 -13.45 -11.11
CA GLY A 98 52.63 -14.38 -10.01
C GLY A 98 53.77 -14.68 -9.01
N PRO A 99 53.81 -15.85 -8.31
CA PRO A 99 53.45 -17.20 -8.81
C PRO A 99 52.65 -18.13 -7.85
N GLU A 100 52.09 -19.17 -8.48
CA GLU A 100 52.04 -20.63 -8.15
C GLU A 100 51.87 -21.16 -6.72
N ALA A 101 50.90 -22.09 -6.57
CA ALA A 101 51.09 -23.35 -5.85
C ALA A 101 50.19 -24.46 -6.43
N GLU A 102 50.82 -25.57 -6.82
CA GLU A 102 50.25 -26.81 -7.36
C GLU A 102 49.64 -27.72 -6.27
N GLY A 103 48.82 -28.68 -6.71
CA GLY A 103 48.91 -30.05 -6.18
C GLY A 103 47.59 -30.74 -5.80
N GLY A 104 47.20 -31.77 -6.55
CA GLY A 104 46.41 -32.89 -6.01
C GLY A 104 45.37 -33.53 -6.93
N GLU A 105 45.79 -34.38 -7.87
CA GLU A 105 44.97 -35.42 -8.51
C GLU A 105 44.76 -36.64 -7.59
N ALA A 106 43.63 -37.35 -7.73
CA ALA A 106 43.57 -38.83 -7.83
C ALA A 106 42.12 -39.38 -7.91
N GLU A 107 41.69 -39.63 -9.14
CA GLU A 107 41.10 -40.86 -9.69
C GLU A 107 40.39 -41.98 -8.83
N ASN A 108 39.17 -42.29 -9.28
CA ASN A 108 38.72 -43.57 -9.91
C ASN A 108 37.86 -44.60 -9.11
N ARG A 109 36.89 -45.17 -9.88
CA ARG A 109 36.16 -46.47 -9.81
C ARG A 109 34.70 -46.43 -9.35
N ARG A 110 33.75 -47.23 -9.86
CA ARG A 110 33.49 -48.02 -11.10
C ARG A 110 32.12 -48.71 -10.86
N GLY A 111 31.39 -49.05 -11.93
CA GLY A 111 30.24 -50.00 -11.99
C GLY A 111 28.92 -49.30 -12.35
N GLY A 112 28.22 -49.56 -13.46
CA GLY A 112 27.77 -50.86 -14.02
C GLY A 112 26.47 -51.26 -13.30
N ASP A 113 25.32 -51.59 -13.89
CA ASP A 113 25.02 -52.08 -15.24
C ASP A 113 23.49 -52.04 -15.49
N GLU A 114 23.12 -52.17 -16.78
CA GLU A 114 21.97 -52.86 -17.39
C GLU A 114 20.45 -52.52 -17.22
N ARG A 115 19.91 -52.29 -18.43
CA ARG A 115 18.56 -52.41 -19.05
C ARG A 115 17.61 -53.55 -18.60
N ALA A 116 16.30 -53.30 -18.69
CA ALA A 116 15.25 -54.11 -19.36
C ALA A 116 13.88 -53.39 -19.21
N SER A 117 13.26 -52.85 -20.27
CA SER A 117 12.20 -53.44 -21.13
C SER A 117 10.95 -53.99 -20.40
N GLY A 118 9.75 -53.49 -20.74
CA GLY A 118 8.50 -54.22 -20.48
C GLY A 118 7.22 -53.39 -20.39
N GLU A 119 6.48 -53.34 -21.51
CA GLU A 119 5.02 -53.43 -21.62
C GLU A 119 4.08 -52.28 -21.25
N ALA A 120 3.21 -51.99 -22.23
CA ALA A 120 2.03 -51.15 -22.13
C ALA A 120 0.88 -51.89 -21.44
N SER A 121 0.12 -51.17 -20.63
CA SER A 121 -1.22 -51.56 -20.20
C SER A 121 -2.14 -50.34 -20.24
N GLU A 122 -3.11 -50.36 -21.15
CA GLU A 122 -4.30 -49.51 -21.08
C GLU A 122 -5.15 -49.95 -19.87
N GLY A 123 -5.48 -48.98 -19.02
CA GLY A 123 -6.36 -49.17 -17.88
C GLY A 123 -6.93 -47.83 -17.44
N ALA A 124 -8.18 -47.57 -17.81
CA ALA A 124 -8.95 -46.44 -17.35
C ALA A 124 -9.13 -46.49 -15.84
N SER A 125 -8.84 -45.40 -15.13
CA SER A 125 -9.51 -45.11 -13.87
C SER A 125 -9.63 -43.60 -13.67
N GLU A 126 -10.86 -43.20 -13.37
CA GLU A 126 -11.28 -41.88 -12.98
C GLU A 126 -10.55 -41.47 -11.69
N GLY A 127 -10.13 -40.21 -11.65
CA GLY A 127 -9.45 -39.62 -10.51
C GLY A 127 -8.96 -38.25 -10.87
N ALA A 128 -9.88 -37.35 -11.21
CA ALA A 128 -9.57 -35.92 -11.25
C ALA A 128 -9.14 -35.53 -9.83
N SER A 129 -7.83 -35.55 -9.58
CA SER A 129 -7.27 -34.93 -8.40
C SER A 129 -7.58 -33.45 -8.50
N GLU A 130 -8.53 -32.98 -7.71
CA GLU A 130 -8.61 -31.60 -7.26
C GLU A 130 -7.37 -31.30 -6.40
N GLY A 131 -6.20 -31.36 -7.02
CA GLY A 131 -4.97 -30.77 -6.52
C GLY A 131 -5.00 -29.29 -6.84
N GLY A 132 -5.96 -28.56 -6.26
CA GLY A 132 -5.81 -27.13 -6.15
C GLY A 132 -4.57 -26.91 -5.29
N SER A 133 -3.43 -26.57 -5.91
CA SER A 133 -2.26 -26.12 -5.18
C SER A 133 -2.74 -25.07 -4.17
N GLU A 134 -2.68 -25.36 -2.87
CA GLU A 134 -2.76 -24.33 -1.85
C GLU A 134 -1.61 -23.37 -2.16
N ARG A 135 -1.91 -22.32 -2.94
CA ARG A 135 -0.96 -21.26 -3.23
C ARG A 135 -0.53 -20.73 -1.87
N GLU A 136 0.77 -20.76 -1.61
CA GLU A 136 1.34 -20.36 -0.32
C GLU A 136 0.78 -19.00 0.08
N ARG A 137 0.08 -18.96 1.23
CA ARG A 137 -0.57 -17.74 1.71
C ARG A 137 0.51 -16.71 2.06
N GLY A 138 0.41 -15.51 1.50
CA GLY A 138 1.34 -14.42 1.78
C GLY A 138 1.32 -14.02 3.25
N LEU A 139 2.46 -13.52 3.74
CA LEU A 139 2.62 -13.07 5.12
C LEU A 139 1.58 -12.00 5.50
N TYR A 140 1.28 -11.10 4.57
CA TYR A 140 0.40 -9.96 4.80
C TYR A 140 -1.05 -10.18 4.39
N THR A 141 -1.40 -11.34 3.85
CA THR A 141 -2.78 -11.64 3.43
C THR A 141 -3.77 -11.51 4.59
N GLU A 142 -3.37 -11.85 5.82
CA GLU A 142 -4.21 -11.68 7.02
C GLU A 142 -4.54 -10.21 7.33
N PHE A 143 -3.62 -9.29 7.06
CA PHE A 143 -3.83 -7.86 7.29
C PHE A 143 -4.91 -7.31 6.35
N VAL A 144 -4.88 -7.73 5.08
CA VAL A 144 -5.88 -7.35 4.07
C VAL A 144 -7.24 -7.92 4.42
N GLU A 145 -7.31 -9.22 4.70
CA GLU A 145 -8.56 -9.91 5.06
C GLU A 145 -9.20 -9.27 6.29
N TYR A 146 -8.40 -9.02 7.33
CA TYR A 146 -8.88 -8.35 8.54
C TYR A 146 -9.37 -6.93 8.26
N CYS A 147 -8.65 -6.16 7.43
CA CYS A 147 -9.05 -4.80 7.09
C CYS A 147 -10.41 -4.76 6.39
N VAL A 148 -10.60 -5.62 5.37
CA VAL A 148 -11.86 -5.72 4.63
C VAL A 148 -12.99 -6.18 5.55
N GLU A 149 -12.75 -7.21 6.37
CA GLU A 149 -13.75 -7.73 7.31
C GLU A 149 -14.17 -6.66 8.33
N ALA A 150 -13.21 -6.00 8.99
CA ALA A 150 -13.49 -4.97 9.98
C ALA A 150 -14.22 -3.78 9.34
N MET A 151 -13.78 -3.28 8.18
CA MET A 151 -14.50 -2.22 7.48
C MET A 151 -15.94 -2.65 7.13
N GLY A 152 -16.15 -3.88 6.67
CA GLY A 152 -17.47 -4.42 6.31
C GLY A 152 -18.43 -4.57 7.50
N GLN A 153 -17.92 -4.65 8.73
CA GLN A 153 -18.73 -4.65 9.95
C GLN A 153 -19.26 -3.25 10.30
N HIS A 154 -18.55 -2.19 9.90
CA HIS A 154 -18.87 -0.81 10.22
C HIS A 154 -19.60 -0.06 9.09
N MET A 155 -19.38 -0.46 7.83
CA MET A 155 -19.99 0.19 6.67
C MET A 155 -20.17 -0.77 5.49
N PRO A 156 -21.17 -0.56 4.60
CA PRO A 156 -21.31 -1.38 3.41
C PRO A 156 -20.15 -1.13 2.44
N LEU A 157 -19.50 -2.21 2.01
CA LEU A 157 -18.41 -2.16 1.05
C LEU A 157 -18.89 -2.61 -0.32
N THR A 158 -18.53 -1.83 -1.34
CA THR A 158 -18.77 -2.16 -2.75
C THR A 158 -17.43 -2.33 -3.45
N PRO A 159 -17.18 -3.45 -4.15
CA PRO A 159 -15.97 -3.62 -4.94
C PRO A 159 -15.83 -2.53 -6.00
N VAL A 160 -14.63 -1.96 -6.12
CA VAL A 160 -14.29 -1.08 -7.23
C VAL A 160 -13.87 -1.94 -8.42
N PRO A 161 -14.41 -1.72 -9.63
CA PRO A 161 -13.93 -2.40 -10.83
C PRO A 161 -12.45 -2.09 -11.06
N ILE A 162 -11.62 -3.13 -11.03
CA ILE A 162 -10.18 -3.06 -11.33
C ILE A 162 -9.95 -3.82 -12.64
N ARG A 163 -9.00 -3.38 -13.47
CA ARG A 163 -8.60 -4.17 -14.65
C ARG A 163 -8.15 -5.57 -14.21
N PRO A 164 -8.54 -6.66 -14.92
CA PRO A 164 -8.21 -8.02 -14.51
C PRO A 164 -6.71 -8.27 -14.32
N ASP A 165 -5.87 -7.62 -15.12
CA ASP A 165 -4.40 -7.70 -15.04
C ASP A 165 -3.81 -6.93 -13.86
N TRP A 166 -4.57 -6.00 -13.25
CA TRP A 166 -4.18 -5.35 -11.99
C TRP A 166 -4.70 -6.08 -10.76
N GLN A 167 -5.75 -6.89 -10.89
CA GLN A 167 -6.27 -7.72 -9.80
C GLN A 167 -5.29 -8.83 -9.42
N VAL A 168 -4.64 -9.41 -10.43
CA VAL A 168 -3.54 -10.37 -10.26
C VAL A 168 -2.43 -10.01 -11.25
N LEU A 169 -1.33 -9.40 -10.75
CA LEU A 169 -0.11 -9.27 -11.55
C LEU A 169 0.77 -10.48 -11.30
N GLU A 170 1.38 -10.97 -12.37
CA GLU A 170 2.41 -11.99 -12.33
C GLU A 170 3.67 -11.44 -12.99
N GLY A 171 4.83 -11.75 -12.41
CA GLY A 171 6.13 -11.25 -12.82
C GLY A 171 7.25 -12.14 -12.31
N SER A 172 8.49 -11.81 -12.65
CA SER A 172 9.65 -12.58 -12.18
C SER A 172 10.27 -11.91 -10.95
N ASP A 173 10.77 -12.70 -10.00
CA ASP A 173 11.58 -12.17 -8.90
C ASP A 173 13.03 -11.85 -9.32
N GLY A 174 13.42 -12.17 -10.56
CA GLY A 174 14.78 -11.99 -11.09
C GLY A 174 15.77 -13.07 -10.68
N GLU A 175 15.38 -14.03 -9.85
CA GLU A 175 16.19 -15.15 -9.34
C GLU A 175 15.66 -16.52 -9.83
N GLY A 176 14.73 -16.50 -10.80
CA GLY A 176 14.11 -17.69 -11.38
C GLY A 176 12.78 -18.08 -10.73
N GLY A 177 12.33 -17.35 -9.71
CA GLY A 177 11.01 -17.49 -9.11
C GLY A 177 9.96 -16.53 -9.68
N MET A 178 8.73 -16.72 -9.22
CA MET A 178 7.55 -15.96 -9.62
C MET A 178 7.14 -15.00 -8.51
N ALA A 179 6.83 -13.76 -8.90
CA ALA A 179 6.21 -12.77 -8.07
C ALA A 179 4.73 -12.64 -8.44
N HIS A 180 3.87 -12.60 -7.42
CA HIS A 180 2.44 -12.39 -7.57
C HIS A 180 2.03 -11.15 -6.78
N CYS A 181 1.23 -10.28 -7.39
CA CYS A 181 0.55 -9.19 -6.68
C CYS A 181 -0.95 -9.46 -6.72
N ARG A 182 -1.60 -9.53 -5.55
CA ARG A 182 -3.05 -9.55 -5.42
C ARG A 182 -3.53 -8.17 -5.00
N SER A 183 -4.46 -7.64 -5.78
CA SER A 183 -5.04 -6.33 -5.53
C SER A 183 -6.49 -6.42 -5.09
N VAL A 184 -6.85 -5.66 -4.06
CA VAL A 184 -8.23 -5.47 -3.62
C VAL A 184 -8.53 -3.98 -3.68
N ALA A 185 -9.72 -3.60 -4.17
CA ALA A 185 -10.23 -2.25 -4.02
C ALA A 185 -11.72 -2.26 -3.73
N VAL A 186 -12.12 -1.46 -2.76
CA VAL A 186 -13.50 -1.26 -2.36
C VAL A 186 -13.74 0.23 -2.11
N HIS A 187 -14.99 0.64 -2.26
CA HIS A 187 -15.46 1.94 -1.80
C HIS A 187 -16.60 1.77 -0.81
N ALA A 188 -16.88 2.83 -0.06
CA ALA A 188 -17.96 2.89 0.93
C ALA A 188 -18.63 4.27 0.90
N PRO A 189 -19.68 4.53 1.72
CA PRO A 189 -20.33 5.84 1.77
C PRO A 189 -19.37 6.98 2.11
N LYS A 190 -18.48 6.83 3.10
CA LYS A 190 -17.50 7.86 3.51
C LYS A 190 -16.10 7.67 2.93
N ILE A 191 -15.85 6.55 2.27
CA ILE A 191 -14.53 6.14 1.75
C ILE A 191 -14.58 6.13 0.23
N ARG A 192 -13.77 6.98 -0.40
CA ARG A 192 -13.65 7.05 -1.87
C ARG A 192 -13.01 5.78 -2.41
N LEU A 193 -11.93 5.34 -1.78
CA LEU A 193 -11.15 4.17 -2.20
C LEU A 193 -10.37 3.62 -1.01
N MET A 194 -10.66 2.38 -0.60
CA MET A 194 -9.68 1.56 0.11
C MET A 194 -9.10 0.56 -0.88
N ARG A 195 -7.78 0.48 -0.96
CA ARG A 195 -7.11 -0.47 -1.83
C ARG A 195 -5.90 -1.10 -1.15
N SER A 196 -5.59 -2.33 -1.54
CA SER A 196 -4.37 -3.03 -1.16
C SER A 196 -3.67 -3.59 -2.39
N ALA A 197 -2.34 -3.62 -2.35
CA ALA A 197 -1.48 -4.43 -3.20
C ALA A 197 -0.66 -5.35 -2.30
N ASP A 198 -0.99 -6.65 -2.30
CA ASP A 198 -0.34 -7.71 -1.54
C ASP A 198 0.57 -8.50 -2.48
N ILE A 199 1.88 -8.30 -2.36
CA ILE A 199 2.90 -8.89 -3.24
C ILE A 199 3.64 -9.98 -2.48
N SER A 200 3.73 -11.15 -3.11
CA SER A 200 4.53 -12.27 -2.64
C SER A 200 5.47 -12.74 -3.73
N ALA A 201 6.76 -12.83 -3.44
CA ALA A 201 7.73 -13.55 -4.27
C ALA A 201 8.59 -14.44 -3.37
N GLY A 202 8.23 -15.73 -3.32
CA GLY A 202 8.75 -16.66 -2.32
C GLY A 202 8.51 -16.17 -0.88
N ARG A 203 9.36 -16.62 0.06
CA ARG A 203 9.26 -16.25 1.48
C ARG A 203 10.04 -14.99 1.86
N THR A 204 10.98 -14.58 1.02
CA THR A 204 11.96 -13.54 1.34
C THR A 204 11.57 -12.16 0.85
N LEU A 205 10.59 -12.07 -0.07
CA LEU A 205 10.01 -10.82 -0.54
C LEU A 205 8.49 -10.85 -0.35
N GLN A 206 8.00 -10.05 0.60
CA GLN A 206 6.57 -9.85 0.85
C GLN A 206 6.31 -8.35 0.97
N VAL A 207 5.26 -7.84 0.36
CA VAL A 207 4.90 -6.42 0.40
C VAL A 207 3.41 -6.29 0.62
N LEU A 208 3.01 -5.43 1.54
CA LEU A 208 1.65 -4.91 1.61
C LEU A 208 1.69 -3.41 1.49
N ASN A 209 1.02 -2.88 0.47
CA ASN A 209 0.70 -1.47 0.40
C ASN A 209 -0.82 -1.30 0.46
N LEU A 210 -1.34 -0.86 1.60
CA LEU A 210 -2.76 -0.67 1.89
C LEU A 210 -3.03 0.77 2.29
N ILE A 211 -4.01 1.40 1.64
CA ILE A 211 -4.43 2.75 1.98
C ILE A 211 -5.93 2.93 1.82
N ALA A 212 -6.54 3.70 2.71
CA ALA A 212 -7.94 4.13 2.61
C ALA A 212 -8.04 5.66 2.49
N PHE A 213 -8.56 6.13 1.36
CA PHE A 213 -8.83 7.54 1.07
C PHE A 213 -10.30 7.87 1.38
N PRO A 214 -10.58 8.89 2.21
CA PRO A 214 -11.94 9.35 2.43
C PRO A 214 -12.50 10.04 1.18
N ARG A 215 -13.82 10.20 1.12
CA ARG A 215 -14.40 11.15 0.17
C ARG A 215 -14.09 12.59 0.60
N PRO A 216 -14.02 13.57 -0.31
CA PRO A 216 -13.60 14.92 0.03
C PRO A 216 -14.53 15.69 0.98
N GLU A 217 -15.77 15.23 1.14
CA GLU A 217 -16.71 15.75 2.14
C GLU A 217 -16.22 15.46 3.57
N TYR A 218 -15.30 14.52 3.77
CA TYR A 218 -14.82 14.14 5.10
C TYR A 218 -13.32 14.44 5.23
N ASP A 219 -12.94 15.18 6.27
CA ASP A 219 -11.56 15.60 6.54
C ASP A 219 -10.71 14.52 7.24
N LEU A 220 -11.07 13.25 7.08
CA LEU A 220 -10.42 12.12 7.75
C LEU A 220 -8.94 11.97 7.35
N PRO A 221 -8.06 11.51 8.25
CA PRO A 221 -6.74 11.04 7.86
C PRO A 221 -6.82 9.76 7.02
N TYR A 222 -5.74 9.44 6.30
CA TYR A 222 -5.63 8.18 5.53
C TYR A 222 -5.12 7.07 6.44
N PHE A 223 -5.88 5.99 6.58
CA PHE A 223 -5.33 4.76 7.14
C PHE A 223 -4.33 4.17 6.15
N CYS A 224 -3.07 4.04 6.55
CA CYS A 224 -1.97 3.65 5.67
C CYS A 224 -1.10 2.57 6.33
N ALA A 225 -0.89 1.47 5.61
CA ALA A 225 0.04 0.42 5.98
C ALA A 225 0.93 0.06 4.76
N ASP A 226 2.23 0.31 4.91
CA ASP A 226 3.28 -0.05 3.95
C ASP A 226 4.24 -1.01 4.66
N LEU A 227 3.96 -2.31 4.55
CA LEU A 227 4.70 -3.37 5.24
C LEU A 227 5.55 -4.11 4.23
N VAL A 228 6.86 -4.20 4.46
CA VAL A 228 7.77 -4.78 3.49
C VAL A 228 8.73 -5.75 4.17
N THR A 229 8.78 -6.97 3.68
CA THR A 229 9.77 -7.98 4.06
C THR A 229 10.76 -8.15 2.92
N PHE A 230 12.04 -8.02 3.25
CA PHE A 230 13.17 -8.32 2.39
C PHE A 230 14.11 -9.29 3.12
N PRO A 231 15.12 -9.89 2.44
CA PRO A 231 16.15 -10.70 3.10
C PRO A 231 16.87 -10.00 4.27
N ARG A 232 16.84 -8.66 4.32
CA ARG A 232 17.47 -7.84 5.35
C ARG A 232 16.57 -7.57 6.57
N GLY A 233 15.35 -8.10 6.59
CA GLY A 233 14.36 -7.90 7.64
C GLY A 233 13.08 -7.22 7.15
N HIS A 234 12.30 -6.75 8.10
CA HIS A 234 11.02 -6.09 7.86
C HIS A 234 11.13 -4.58 8.00
N LEU A 235 10.43 -3.86 7.14
CA LEU A 235 10.21 -2.44 7.19
C LEU A 235 8.71 -2.19 7.38
N ILE A 236 8.36 -1.53 8.46
CA ILE A 236 6.98 -1.31 8.88
C ILE A 236 6.69 0.18 8.83
N VAL A 237 5.75 0.58 7.97
CA VAL A 237 5.11 1.89 8.01
C VAL A 237 3.64 1.67 8.33
N LEU A 238 3.19 2.16 9.49
CA LEU A 238 1.78 2.16 9.87
C LEU A 238 1.44 3.53 10.42
N ASP A 239 0.45 4.19 9.82
CA ASP A 239 0.11 5.55 10.18
C ASP A 239 -1.35 5.90 9.87
N LEU A 240 -1.84 6.95 10.52
CA LEU A 240 -2.98 7.73 10.05
C LEU A 240 -2.43 9.00 9.41
N ASN A 241 -2.04 8.93 8.14
CA ASN A 241 -1.43 10.08 7.46
C ASN A 241 -2.43 11.26 7.50
N PRO A 242 -2.05 12.43 8.05
CA PRO A 242 -2.98 13.51 8.23
C PRO A 242 -3.35 14.11 6.87
N LEU A 243 -4.63 14.41 6.66
CA LEU A 243 -5.08 15.16 5.50
C LEU A 243 -4.48 16.56 5.51
N HIS A 244 -4.46 17.19 6.69
CA HIS A 244 -3.94 18.54 6.93
C HIS A 244 -2.91 18.54 8.06
N GLN A 245 -1.85 19.32 7.93
CA GLN A 245 -0.80 19.46 8.96
C GLN A 245 -1.13 20.55 9.99
N SER A 246 -2.41 20.89 10.17
CA SER A 246 -2.83 21.93 11.11
C SER A 246 -2.93 21.37 12.54
N GLU A 247 -2.78 22.25 13.53
CA GLU A 247 -2.97 21.90 14.94
C GLU A 247 -4.39 21.40 15.23
N GLU A 248 -5.40 21.98 14.57
CA GLU A 248 -6.79 21.54 14.67
C GLU A 248 -6.95 20.09 14.19
N HIS A 249 -6.39 19.74 13.02
CA HIS A 249 -6.48 18.39 12.47
C HIS A 249 -5.73 17.38 13.36
N PHE A 250 -4.55 17.77 13.87
CA PHE A 250 -3.80 16.99 14.83
C PHE A 250 -4.62 16.71 16.10
N ASN A 251 -5.19 17.74 16.72
CA ASN A 251 -5.97 17.60 17.96
C ASN A 251 -7.22 16.74 17.74
N LYS A 252 -7.89 16.90 16.60
CA LYS A 252 -9.09 16.15 16.23
C LYS A 252 -8.81 14.67 16.00
N TYR A 253 -7.77 14.33 15.24
CA TYR A 253 -7.59 12.97 14.73
C TYR A 253 -6.33 12.25 15.20
N ILE A 254 -5.22 12.95 15.44
CA ILE A 254 -3.94 12.29 15.72
C ILE A 254 -3.66 12.22 17.23
N ALA A 255 -3.96 13.28 17.99
CA ALA A 255 -3.78 13.28 19.44
C ALA A 255 -4.48 12.10 20.15
N PRO A 256 -5.72 11.68 19.77
CA PRO A 256 -6.37 10.50 20.36
C PRO A 256 -5.67 9.17 20.04
N VAL A 257 -4.81 9.12 19.02
CA VAL A 257 -4.07 7.92 18.59
C VAL A 257 -2.69 7.85 19.22
N MET A 258 -2.15 8.95 19.74
CA MET A 258 -0.85 9.00 20.41
C MET A 258 -0.69 7.94 21.52
N PRO A 259 -1.69 7.63 22.38
CA PRO A 259 -1.57 6.54 23.34
C PRO A 259 -1.33 5.17 22.71
N ILE A 260 -1.97 4.90 21.57
CA ILE A 260 -1.78 3.67 20.79
C ILE A 260 -0.36 3.65 20.21
N ALA A 261 0.07 4.75 19.56
CA ALA A 261 1.42 4.87 19.05
C ALA A 261 2.48 4.63 20.14
N ASN A 262 2.34 5.31 21.27
CA ASN A 262 3.24 5.22 22.42
C ASN A 262 3.31 3.82 23.03
N LYS A 263 2.23 3.03 22.93
CA LYS A 263 2.23 1.61 23.33
C LYS A 263 3.15 0.79 22.42
N TYR A 264 3.05 0.99 21.10
CA TYR A 264 3.73 0.14 20.12
C TYR A 264 5.18 0.57 19.82
N ILE A 265 5.50 1.87 19.80
CA ILE A 265 6.87 2.34 19.54
C ILE A 265 7.89 1.92 20.63
N LYS A 266 7.41 1.47 21.80
CA LYS A 266 8.26 0.87 22.85
C LYS A 266 8.85 -0.48 22.46
N HIS A 267 8.19 -1.20 21.55
CA HIS A 267 8.55 -2.56 21.16
C HIS A 267 8.83 -2.69 19.66
N LEU A 268 8.43 -1.70 18.87
CA LEU A 268 8.75 -1.56 17.45
C LEU A 268 9.86 -0.51 17.31
N PRO A 269 11.14 -0.91 17.24
CA PRO A 269 12.28 0.01 17.24
C PRO A 269 12.25 0.91 16.00
N TRP A 270 12.64 2.17 16.18
CA TRP A 270 12.67 3.17 15.12
C TRP A 270 13.48 2.69 13.90
N GLY A 271 12.90 2.81 12.71
CA GLY A 271 13.50 2.32 11.47
C GLY A 271 14.71 3.11 10.97
N GLY A 272 15.18 4.11 11.71
CA GLY A 272 16.28 5.00 11.32
C GLY A 272 15.86 6.04 10.29
N GLU A 273 16.79 6.50 9.46
CA GLU A 273 16.50 7.61 8.56
C GLU A 273 15.51 7.25 7.44
N PHE A 274 14.68 8.22 7.06
CA PHE A 274 13.81 8.18 5.88
C PHE A 274 13.93 9.48 5.06
N THR A 275 13.33 9.52 3.87
CA THR A 275 13.35 10.69 2.99
C THR A 275 12.79 11.93 3.70
N ALA A 276 13.58 13.00 3.84
CA ALA A 276 13.23 14.12 4.71
C ALA A 276 11.88 14.77 4.36
N GLU A 277 11.58 14.88 3.05
CA GLU A 277 10.33 15.42 2.53
C GLU A 277 9.11 14.54 2.82
N SER A 278 9.27 13.27 3.20
CA SER A 278 8.15 12.41 3.58
C SER A 278 7.54 12.83 4.92
N LEU A 279 8.27 13.57 5.77
CA LEU A 279 7.76 14.02 7.08
C LEU A 279 6.44 14.79 6.95
N GLN A 280 6.27 15.58 5.89
CA GLN A 280 5.07 16.39 5.65
C GLN A 280 3.79 15.57 5.39
N PHE A 281 3.90 14.25 5.23
CA PHE A 281 2.76 13.35 5.04
C PHE A 281 2.59 12.37 6.19
N PHE A 282 3.52 12.36 7.15
CA PHE A 282 3.45 11.51 8.31
C PHE A 282 2.82 12.24 9.49
N SER A 283 2.08 11.49 10.29
CA SER A 283 1.55 11.97 11.57
C SER A 283 2.59 11.77 12.68
N PRO A 284 2.49 12.55 13.78
CA PRO A 284 3.20 12.24 15.01
C PRO A 284 2.89 10.88 15.63
N ALA A 285 1.86 10.17 15.17
CA ALA A 285 1.54 8.80 15.54
C ALA A 285 2.15 7.73 14.60
N LEU A 286 3.05 8.11 13.68
CA LEU A 286 3.73 7.18 12.76
C LEU A 286 4.44 6.04 13.52
N ILE A 287 4.18 4.80 13.13
CA ILE A 287 5.05 3.64 13.40
C ILE A 287 5.93 3.44 12.17
N TRP A 288 7.19 3.84 12.30
CA TRP A 288 8.27 3.57 11.33
C TRP A 288 9.28 2.68 12.02
N ALA A 289 9.29 1.39 11.66
CA ALA A 289 10.11 0.40 12.34
C ALA A 289 10.88 -0.51 11.38
N LYS A 290 12.02 -1.00 11.86
CA LYS A 290 12.78 -2.08 11.22
C LYS A 290 12.91 -3.25 12.18
N LEU A 291 12.53 -4.44 11.74
CA LEU A 291 12.63 -5.67 12.53
C LEU A 291 13.57 -6.65 11.81
N PRO A 292 14.28 -7.52 12.55
CA PRO A 292 15.07 -8.59 11.94
C PRO A 292 14.15 -9.60 11.24
N LEU A 293 14.67 -10.36 10.26
CA LEU A 293 13.87 -11.26 9.41
C LEU A 293 13.21 -12.41 10.17
N ASP A 294 13.76 -12.80 11.32
CA ASP A 294 13.24 -13.85 12.20
C ASP A 294 12.16 -13.35 13.17
N ALA A 295 11.83 -12.06 13.16
CA ALA A 295 10.75 -11.51 13.97
C ALA A 295 9.38 -12.00 13.49
N ASP A 296 8.52 -12.37 14.44
CA ASP A 296 7.13 -12.69 14.12
C ASP A 296 6.33 -11.40 13.86
N VAL A 297 6.30 -10.97 12.60
CA VAL A 297 5.57 -9.78 12.16
C VAL A 297 4.09 -9.86 12.50
N THR A 298 3.47 -11.04 12.41
CA THR A 298 2.07 -11.21 12.74
C THR A 298 1.85 -10.97 14.23
N ALA A 299 2.68 -11.54 15.10
CA ALA A 299 2.55 -11.33 16.54
C ALA A 299 2.85 -9.88 16.98
N HIS A 300 3.81 -9.21 16.34
CA HIS A 300 4.27 -7.88 16.76
C HIS A 300 3.56 -6.70 16.09
N VAL A 301 3.17 -6.84 14.81
CA VAL A 301 2.66 -5.73 13.99
C VAL A 301 1.15 -5.81 13.80
N LEU A 302 0.56 -7.02 13.68
CA LEU A 302 -0.89 -7.15 13.50
C LEU A 302 -1.69 -6.52 14.65
N PRO A 303 -1.31 -6.65 15.94
CA PRO A 303 -2.03 -5.95 17.02
C PRO A 303 -2.04 -4.43 16.84
N ALA A 304 -0.91 -3.83 16.43
CA ALA A 304 -0.81 -2.40 16.15
C ALA A 304 -1.72 -2.01 14.97
N PHE A 305 -1.66 -2.77 13.88
CA PHE A 305 -2.51 -2.58 12.71
C PHE A 305 -4.00 -2.58 13.09
N LYS A 306 -4.43 -3.57 13.88
CA LYS A 306 -5.82 -3.69 14.34
C LYS A 306 -6.24 -2.48 15.18
N GLU A 307 -5.42 -2.05 16.14
CA GLU A 307 -5.76 -0.89 16.98
C GLU A 307 -5.80 0.43 16.20
N TYR A 308 -4.88 0.64 15.24
CA TYR A 308 -4.92 1.81 14.36
C TYR A 308 -6.16 1.79 13.46
N LEU A 309 -6.49 0.63 12.87
CA LEU A 309 -7.67 0.47 12.05
C LEU A 309 -8.95 0.75 12.85
N HIS A 310 -9.07 0.21 14.06
CA HIS A 310 -10.23 0.46 14.93
C HIS A 310 -10.32 1.92 15.39
N ALA A 311 -9.19 2.58 15.64
CA ALA A 311 -9.19 4.02 15.92
C ALA A 311 -9.68 4.83 14.72
N TRP A 312 -9.20 4.50 13.52
CA TRP A 312 -9.65 5.13 12.28
C TRP A 312 -11.12 4.86 11.98
N LEU A 313 -11.61 3.63 12.18
CA LEU A 313 -13.02 3.27 11.99
C LEU A 313 -13.95 4.07 12.89
N ARG A 314 -13.58 4.30 14.17
CA ARG A 314 -14.35 5.20 15.05
C ARG A 314 -14.41 6.62 14.50
N MET A 315 -13.30 7.14 13.97
CA MET A 315 -13.31 8.46 13.31
C MET A 315 -14.24 8.46 12.08
N VAL A 316 -14.26 7.38 11.30
CA VAL A 316 -15.17 7.24 10.15
C VAL A 316 -16.63 7.22 10.61
N GLU A 317 -16.96 6.58 11.71
CA GLU A 317 -18.32 6.58 12.27
C GLU A 317 -18.73 7.99 12.70
N GLU A 318 -17.86 8.66 13.45
CA GLU A 318 -18.12 9.96 14.10
C GLU A 318 -18.00 11.16 13.17
N CYS A 319 -17.31 11.06 12.03
CA CYS A 319 -17.11 12.21 11.16
C CYS A 319 -18.39 12.63 10.43
N GLU A 320 -18.64 13.94 10.42
CA GLU A 320 -19.74 14.54 9.69
C GLU A 320 -19.23 15.12 8.35
N PRO A 321 -20.03 15.07 7.27
CA PRO A 321 -19.64 15.66 6.02
C PRO A 321 -19.62 17.19 6.11
N THR A 322 -18.63 17.82 5.50
CA THR A 322 -18.72 19.26 5.19
C THR A 322 -19.68 19.49 4.04
N THR A 323 -20.48 20.55 4.15
CA THR A 323 -21.28 21.09 3.04
C THR A 323 -20.68 22.37 2.47
N ASP A 324 -19.59 22.86 3.06
CA ASP A 324 -18.86 24.04 2.60
C ASP A 324 -18.00 23.69 1.38
N PRO A 325 -18.28 24.29 0.20
CA PRO A 325 -17.51 24.05 -1.01
C PRO A 325 -16.02 24.38 -0.88
N GLU A 326 -15.63 25.38 -0.08
CA GLU A 326 -14.24 25.78 0.11
C GLU A 326 -13.48 24.73 0.93
N VAL A 327 -14.09 24.23 2.01
CA VAL A 327 -13.53 23.14 2.82
C VAL A 327 -13.41 21.86 1.99
N MET A 328 -14.44 21.53 1.21
CA MET A 328 -14.41 20.37 0.33
C MET A 328 -13.31 20.49 -0.73
N ALA A 329 -13.17 21.65 -1.37
CA ALA A 329 -12.10 21.90 -2.33
C ALA A 329 -10.71 21.81 -1.68
N HIS A 330 -10.55 22.30 -0.45
CA HIS A 330 -9.31 22.15 0.31
C HIS A 330 -8.98 20.68 0.63
N ASN A 331 -9.98 19.88 1.01
CA ASN A 331 -9.81 18.44 1.23
C ASN A 331 -9.43 17.71 -0.07
N MET A 332 -10.07 18.04 -1.19
CA MET A 332 -9.73 17.50 -2.51
C MET A 332 -8.28 17.81 -2.88
N GLU A 333 -7.88 19.07 -2.72
CA GLU A 333 -6.53 19.55 -3.01
C GLU A 333 -5.47 18.84 -2.16
N SER A 334 -5.72 18.64 -0.87
CA SER A 334 -4.81 17.90 0.02
C SER A 334 -4.68 16.43 -0.36
N GLN A 335 -5.77 15.77 -0.77
CA GLN A 335 -5.71 14.41 -1.32
C GLN A 335 -4.93 14.35 -2.63
N HIS A 336 -5.24 15.27 -3.55
CA HIS A 336 -4.58 15.36 -4.84
C HIS A 336 -3.07 15.56 -4.68
N ARG A 337 -2.65 16.49 -3.80
CA ARG A 337 -1.24 16.71 -3.46
C ARG A 337 -0.54 15.46 -2.94
N TYR A 338 -1.18 14.69 -2.04
CA TYR A 338 -0.62 13.43 -1.54
C TYR A 338 -0.47 12.39 -2.66
N ILE A 339 -1.50 12.25 -3.49
CA ILE A 339 -1.52 11.34 -4.64
C ILE A 339 -0.42 11.70 -5.63
N CYS A 340 -0.28 12.96 -6.02
CA CYS A 340 0.80 13.43 -6.90
C CYS A 340 2.19 13.13 -6.30
N TRP A 341 2.35 13.35 -4.99
CA TRP A 341 3.63 13.04 -4.34
C TRP A 341 3.97 11.55 -4.45
N ARG A 342 3.05 10.68 -4.02
CA ARG A 342 3.28 9.24 -4.04
C ARG A 342 3.38 8.72 -5.47
N SER A 343 2.53 9.15 -6.39
CA SER A 343 2.56 8.71 -7.78
C SER A 343 3.86 9.06 -8.49
N VAL A 344 4.66 10.03 -8.04
CA VAL A 344 5.97 10.34 -8.62
C VAL A 344 7.12 9.77 -7.79
N LYS A 345 7.04 9.86 -6.45
CA LYS A 345 8.14 9.59 -5.53
C LYS A 345 7.99 8.30 -4.71
N ASP A 346 7.06 7.42 -5.08
CA ASP A 346 6.82 6.16 -4.37
C ASP A 346 8.11 5.34 -4.19
N PRO A 347 8.44 4.93 -2.95
CA PRO A 347 9.67 4.19 -2.70
C PRO A 347 9.66 2.76 -3.26
N GLY A 348 8.48 2.20 -3.52
CA GLY A 348 8.27 0.85 -4.07
C GLY A 348 8.43 0.75 -5.58
N ARG A 349 8.44 1.87 -6.32
CA ARG A 349 8.59 1.89 -7.79
C ARG A 349 9.74 1.02 -8.31
N PRO A 350 11.00 1.10 -7.80
CA PRO A 350 12.09 0.27 -8.30
C PRO A 350 11.83 -1.23 -8.13
N LEU A 351 11.16 -1.60 -7.05
CA LEU A 351 10.76 -3.00 -6.80
C LEU A 351 9.71 -3.43 -7.82
N LEU A 352 8.64 -2.66 -7.98
CA LEU A 352 7.57 -2.95 -8.94
C LEU A 352 8.09 -3.05 -10.38
N THR A 353 8.97 -2.13 -10.79
CA THR A 353 9.62 -2.16 -12.11
C THR A 353 10.45 -3.42 -12.31
N ARG A 354 11.18 -3.85 -11.28
CA ARG A 354 11.98 -5.09 -11.33
C ARG A 354 11.10 -6.33 -11.45
N LEU A 355 9.98 -6.37 -10.72
CA LEU A 355 9.11 -7.55 -10.71
C LEU A 355 8.24 -7.67 -11.96
N PHE A 356 7.63 -6.55 -12.38
CA PHE A 356 6.55 -6.56 -13.37
C PHE A 356 6.90 -5.85 -14.69
N GLY A 357 8.08 -5.23 -14.77
CA GLY A 357 8.50 -4.43 -15.92
C GLY A 357 8.07 -2.96 -15.83
N SER A 358 8.75 -2.09 -16.57
CA SER A 358 8.57 -0.63 -16.46
C SER A 358 7.18 -0.16 -16.86
N GLU A 359 6.66 -0.60 -18.00
CA GLU A 359 5.36 -0.18 -18.53
C GLU A 359 4.22 -0.53 -17.56
N LYS A 360 4.13 -1.80 -17.14
CA LYS A 360 3.13 -2.24 -16.15
C LYS A 360 3.27 -1.55 -14.81
N CYS A 361 4.49 -1.24 -14.38
CA CYS A 361 4.74 -0.51 -13.15
C CYS A 361 4.12 0.89 -13.19
N GLU A 362 4.35 1.65 -14.26
CA GLU A 362 3.79 3.00 -14.43
C GLU A 362 2.26 2.93 -14.50
N GLU A 363 1.70 2.04 -15.33
CA GLU A 363 0.25 1.84 -15.43
C GLU A 363 -0.39 1.50 -14.08
N PHE A 364 0.25 0.62 -13.30
CA PHE A 364 -0.27 0.20 -12.00
C PHE A 364 -0.16 1.30 -10.94
N ILE A 365 0.93 2.07 -10.94
CA ILE A 365 1.13 3.18 -10.00
C ILE A 365 0.08 4.28 -10.25
N GLU A 366 -0.07 4.73 -11.49
CA GLU A 366 -0.96 5.83 -11.85
C GLU A 366 -2.43 5.40 -11.86
N GLY A 367 -2.72 4.24 -12.44
CA GLY A 367 -4.08 3.77 -12.67
C GLY A 367 -4.72 3.02 -11.49
N PHE A 368 -3.94 2.49 -10.56
CA PHE A 368 -4.45 1.74 -9.41
C PHE A 368 -3.95 2.25 -8.06
N LEU A 369 -2.63 2.27 -7.83
CA LEU A 369 -2.07 2.56 -6.50
C LEU A 369 -2.43 3.98 -6.03
N PHE A 370 -2.41 4.95 -6.94
CA PHE A 370 -2.72 6.35 -6.65
C PHE A 370 -3.76 6.90 -7.63
N ALA A 371 -4.77 6.08 -7.96
CA ALA A 371 -5.92 6.49 -8.75
C ALA A 371 -6.62 7.72 -8.13
N GLY A 372 -6.86 8.73 -8.98
CA GLY A 372 -7.47 10.01 -8.60
C GLY A 372 -6.63 11.24 -8.94
N SER A 373 -5.40 11.07 -9.45
CA SER A 373 -4.53 12.18 -9.90
C SER A 373 -5.16 13.06 -10.98
N HIS A 374 -6.04 12.52 -11.82
CA HIS A 374 -6.74 13.29 -12.86
C HIS A 374 -8.18 13.69 -12.45
N GLU A 375 -8.69 13.14 -11.35
CA GLU A 375 -10.07 13.32 -10.91
C GLU A 375 -10.19 14.38 -9.80
N LEU A 376 -9.19 14.46 -8.92
CA LEU A 376 -9.23 15.30 -7.72
C LEU A 376 -8.65 16.70 -7.94
N GLY A 377 -7.88 16.90 -9.02
CA GLY A 377 -7.25 18.18 -9.32
C GLY A 377 -6.55 18.19 -10.67
N THR A 378 -6.01 19.36 -11.03
CA THR A 378 -5.34 19.59 -12.32
C THR A 378 -3.89 20.03 -12.19
N LYS A 379 -3.43 20.35 -10.97
CA LYS A 379 -2.05 20.75 -10.69
C LYS A 379 -1.07 19.61 -10.97
N ALA A 380 0.03 19.92 -11.65
CA ALA A 380 1.12 18.99 -11.85
C ALA A 380 1.97 18.83 -10.59
N PHE A 381 2.82 17.80 -10.56
CA PHE A 381 3.75 17.56 -9.45
C PHE A 381 4.61 18.79 -9.09
N LEU A 382 5.13 19.50 -10.10
CA LEU A 382 5.97 20.69 -9.89
C LEU A 382 5.22 21.93 -9.41
N ASP A 383 3.89 21.93 -9.48
CA ASP A 383 3.08 23.02 -8.89
C ASP A 383 3.02 22.88 -7.37
N TYR A 384 3.01 21.64 -6.86
CA TYR A 384 3.07 21.36 -5.43
C TYR A 384 4.49 21.31 -4.86
N PHE A 385 5.45 20.84 -5.66
CA PHE A 385 6.81 20.55 -5.22
C PHE A 385 7.84 21.21 -6.14
N PRO A 386 7.87 22.57 -6.20
CA PRO A 386 8.72 23.30 -7.13
C PRO A 386 10.22 23.05 -6.91
N ASP A 387 10.62 22.69 -5.69
CA ASP A 387 12.02 22.33 -5.35
C ASP A 387 12.57 21.15 -6.17
N TYR A 388 11.70 20.36 -6.82
CA TYR A 388 12.11 19.25 -7.69
C TYR A 388 12.30 19.65 -9.15
N ARG A 389 12.12 20.92 -9.51
CA ARG A 389 12.28 21.42 -10.88
C ARG A 389 13.76 21.46 -11.25
N MET A 390 14.11 20.81 -12.35
CA MET A 390 15.43 20.90 -12.99
C MET A 390 15.50 22.12 -13.92
N GLU A 391 16.69 22.52 -14.34
CA GLU A 391 16.90 23.68 -15.24
C GLU A 391 16.15 23.54 -16.58
N ASP A 392 16.02 22.32 -17.09
CA ASP A 392 15.28 21.99 -18.31
C ASP A 392 13.75 21.90 -18.12
N GLY A 393 13.26 22.21 -16.92
CA GLY A 393 11.85 22.15 -16.55
C GLY A 393 11.34 20.74 -16.17
N SER A 394 12.18 19.71 -16.26
CA SER A 394 11.82 18.34 -15.89
C SER A 394 11.78 18.13 -14.37
N ILE A 395 11.20 16.99 -13.94
CA ILE A 395 11.19 16.57 -12.54
C ILE A 395 12.51 15.86 -12.21
N ALA A 396 13.19 16.29 -11.15
CA ALA A 396 14.41 15.67 -10.68
C ALA A 396 14.23 14.15 -10.46
N LYS A 397 15.10 13.33 -11.04
CA LYS A 397 15.05 11.85 -10.91
C LYS A 397 15.32 11.36 -9.49
N LYS A 398 16.08 12.13 -8.70
CA LYS A 398 16.36 11.76 -7.30
C LYS A 398 15.07 11.74 -6.47
N ARG A 399 15.00 10.80 -5.53
CA ARG A 399 13.83 10.63 -4.65
C ARG A 399 13.65 11.81 -3.70
N SER A 400 14.76 12.39 -3.26
CA SER A 400 14.80 13.45 -2.25
C SER A 400 15.74 14.56 -2.70
N MET A 401 15.29 15.80 -2.57
CA MET A 401 16.15 16.98 -2.74
C MET A 401 17.02 17.21 -1.50
N LYS A 402 16.48 16.94 -0.31
CA LYS A 402 17.11 17.17 1.01
C LYS A 402 17.95 16.00 1.54
N GLY A 403 17.76 14.81 0.99
CA GLY A 403 18.38 13.57 1.47
C GLY A 403 17.55 12.82 2.52
N LYS A 404 18.21 11.88 3.19
CA LYS A 404 17.62 11.16 4.32
C LYS A 404 17.84 11.94 5.62
N ALA A 405 16.88 11.87 6.51
CA ALA A 405 16.90 12.54 7.82
C ALA A 405 16.19 11.69 8.88
N TYR A 406 16.19 12.19 10.12
CA TYR A 406 15.47 11.60 11.26
C TYR A 406 16.00 10.22 11.67
N SER A 407 17.31 10.17 11.99
CA SER A 407 17.95 8.96 12.53
C SER A 407 17.32 8.48 13.84
N SER A 408 16.71 9.39 14.61
CA SER A 408 15.78 9.11 15.71
C SER A 408 14.37 9.60 15.39
N ARG A 409 13.39 9.10 16.16
CA ARG A 409 12.00 9.58 16.08
C ARG A 409 11.96 11.11 16.26
N PRO A 410 11.37 11.88 15.34
CA PRO A 410 11.41 13.35 15.38
C PRO A 410 10.30 13.96 16.26
N TRP A 411 9.43 13.15 16.86
CA TRP A 411 8.38 13.58 17.78
C TRP A 411 8.54 13.00 19.18
N ASP A 412 8.15 13.76 20.19
CA ASP A 412 8.01 13.26 21.56
C ASP A 412 6.72 12.45 21.76
N ALA A 413 6.50 11.97 23.00
CA ALA A 413 5.33 11.17 23.35
C ALA A 413 3.99 11.94 23.27
N SER A 414 4.02 13.27 23.27
CA SER A 414 2.84 14.11 23.07
C SER A 414 2.54 14.38 21.58
N GLY A 415 3.47 14.03 20.69
CA GLY A 415 3.38 14.28 19.26
C GLY A 415 3.99 15.62 18.83
N LYS A 416 4.66 16.33 19.74
CA LYS A 416 5.38 17.56 19.42
C LYS A 416 6.68 17.24 18.70
N LEU A 417 6.98 17.97 17.63
CA LEU A 417 8.24 17.86 16.90
C LEU A 417 9.41 18.37 17.78
N ILE A 418 10.49 17.60 17.87
CA ILE A 418 11.65 17.83 18.75
C ILE A 418 12.97 18.01 17.98
N LEU A 419 12.87 18.49 16.74
CA LEU A 419 14.02 18.68 15.84
C LEU A 419 14.79 19.97 16.11
#